data_AF-A0A2T4Y7L7-F1
#
_entry.id   AF-A0A2T4Y7L7-F1
#
_cell.length_a   1.000
_cell.length_b   1.000
_cell.length_c   1.000
_cell.angle_alpha   90.00
_cell.angle_beta   90.00
_cell.angle_gamma   90.00
#
_symmetry.space_group_name_H-M   'P 1'
#
loop_
_entity.id
_entity.type
_entity.pdbx_description
1 polymer ?
#
loop_
_entity_poly.entity_id
_entity_poly.type
_entity_poly.pdbx_seq_one_letter_code
_entity_poly.pdbx_strand_id
1 'polypeptide(L)'
;MMTVSAIKALVDEGDARADTSKVPRLSTDFLNRYSEALMLIELAADDDGVVDDLRAWRSVTYREHFEGSPLRCTPSALAAYDRLAPACRAGFEDLCRAMSRLVETATALLAERRVGLEPATIVEVASDALRRQISRAAQFINANGTVEIGNVESRVLQAEIDALLAR
;
A
#
# COMPACT_ATOMS: atom_id res chain seq x y z
N MET A 1 19.08 63.19 -5.65
CA MET A 1 18.20 62.20 -6.29
C MET A 1 19.06 61.02 -6.69
N MET A 2 19.16 59.99 -5.83
CA MET A 2 19.89 58.75 -6.11
C MET A 2 18.91 57.59 -6.12
N THR A 3 19.10 56.70 -7.08
CA THR A 3 18.19 55.68 -7.60
C THR A 3 18.05 54.46 -6.68
N VAL A 4 16.81 54.03 -6.47
CA VAL A 4 16.44 52.75 -5.86
C VAL A 4 16.74 51.64 -6.88
N SER A 5 17.95 51.08 -6.88
CA SER A 5 18.30 49.95 -7.77
C SER A 5 19.32 48.97 -7.19
N ALA A 6 19.45 48.86 -5.87
CA ALA A 6 20.43 47.95 -5.26
C ALA A 6 19.91 47.16 -4.04
N ILE A 7 18.63 46.77 -4.02
CA ILE A 7 18.08 45.88 -2.97
C ILE A 7 17.44 44.61 -3.55
N LYS A 8 17.28 44.51 -4.88
CA LYS A 8 16.67 43.34 -5.54
C LYS A 8 17.72 42.39 -6.14
N ALA A 9 18.74 42.02 -5.37
CA ALA A 9 19.79 41.10 -5.83
C ALA A 9 20.35 40.15 -4.75
N LEU A 10 19.67 39.97 -3.61
CA LEU A 10 20.16 39.09 -2.54
C LEU A 10 19.13 38.11 -1.97
N VAL A 11 17.99 37.91 -2.65
CA VAL A 11 16.99 36.92 -2.24
C VAL A 11 16.49 36.16 -3.45
N ASP A 12 17.42 35.51 -4.16
CA ASP A 12 17.08 34.38 -5.03
C ASP A 12 18.30 33.48 -5.26
N GLU A 13 18.98 33.11 -4.17
CA GLU A 13 19.67 31.81 -4.15
C GLU A 13 18.71 30.84 -3.49
N GLY A 14 17.61 30.56 -4.20
CA GLY A 14 16.76 29.41 -3.95
C GLY A 14 17.65 28.17 -3.99
N ASP A 15 17.67 27.49 -2.85
CA ASP A 15 18.28 26.20 -2.59
C ASP A 15 17.80 25.15 -3.61
N ALA A 16 18.42 25.19 -4.80
CA ALA A 16 18.29 24.18 -5.84
C ALA A 16 19.56 23.31 -5.88
N ARG A 17 20.20 23.10 -4.73
CA ARG A 17 21.01 21.90 -4.55
C ARG A 17 20.04 20.76 -4.31
N ALA A 18 19.64 20.10 -5.39
CA ALA A 18 19.17 18.73 -5.30
C ALA A 18 20.17 17.98 -4.40
N ASP A 19 19.71 17.60 -3.20
CA ASP A 19 20.49 16.90 -2.21
C ASP A 19 20.76 15.48 -2.74
N THR A 20 21.72 15.40 -3.65
CA THR A 20 22.21 14.20 -4.34
C THR A 20 22.93 13.24 -3.39
N SER A 21 22.99 13.56 -2.10
CA SER A 21 23.63 12.77 -1.05
C SER A 21 22.66 11.85 -0.28
N LYS A 22 21.34 12.04 -0.41
CA LYS A 22 20.36 11.23 0.33
C LYS A 22 20.08 9.90 -0.37
N VAL A 23 20.28 8.81 0.36
CA VAL A 23 19.89 7.46 -0.06
C VAL A 23 18.39 7.46 -0.36
N PRO A 24 17.95 7.03 -1.57
CA PRO A 24 16.54 6.92 -1.92
C PRO A 24 15.77 6.06 -0.91
N ARG A 25 14.52 6.43 -0.64
CA ARG A 25 13.67 5.78 0.36
C ARG A 25 12.36 5.30 -0.26
N LEU A 26 11.98 4.06 0.05
CA LEU A 26 10.61 3.58 -0.14
C LEU A 26 9.63 4.45 0.68
N SER A 27 8.38 4.48 0.25
CA SER A 27 7.33 5.32 0.84
C SER A 27 6.11 4.47 1.20
N THR A 28 5.58 4.68 2.41
CA THR A 28 4.37 3.99 2.90
C THR A 28 3.09 4.55 2.29
N ASP A 29 3.16 5.65 1.52
CA ASP A 29 1.99 6.25 0.88
C ASP A 29 1.21 5.25 0.02
N PHE A 30 1.89 4.31 -0.62
CA PHE A 30 1.28 3.18 -1.34
C PHE A 30 0.29 2.36 -0.48
N LEU A 31 0.55 2.22 0.82
CA LEU A 31 -0.29 1.45 1.73
C LEU A 31 -1.65 2.11 2.00
N ASN A 32 -1.80 3.40 1.70
CA ASN A 32 -3.07 4.11 1.87
C ASN A 32 -4.20 3.44 1.08
N ARG A 33 -3.91 2.83 -0.09
CA ARG A 33 -4.90 2.11 -0.89
C ARG A 33 -5.44 0.86 -0.21
N TYR A 34 -4.59 0.16 0.55
CA TYR A 34 -5.00 -1.01 1.31
C TYR A 34 -5.68 -0.62 2.62
N SER A 35 -5.28 0.49 3.24
CA SER A 35 -5.99 1.07 4.39
C SER A 35 -7.41 1.53 4.00
N GLU A 36 -7.59 2.06 2.79
CA GLU A 36 -8.91 2.38 2.23
C GLU A 36 -9.74 1.11 2.03
N ALA A 37 -9.19 0.07 1.39
CA ALA A 37 -9.89 -1.21 1.25
C ALA A 37 -10.27 -1.83 2.60
N LEU A 38 -9.38 -1.76 3.59
CA LEU A 38 -9.63 -2.20 4.95
C LEU A 38 -10.83 -1.46 5.56
N MET A 39 -10.85 -0.13 5.47
CA MET A 39 -11.97 0.69 5.96
C MET A 39 -13.30 0.28 5.31
N LEU A 40 -13.29 0.07 4.00
CA LEU A 40 -14.49 -0.35 3.27
C LEU A 40 -14.94 -1.77 3.68
N ILE A 41 -14.02 -2.71 3.91
CA ILE A 41 -14.34 -4.05 4.46
C ILE A 41 -14.97 -3.92 5.85
N GLU A 42 -14.39 -3.10 6.73
CA GLU A 42 -14.91 -2.89 8.09
C GLU A 42 -16.34 -2.38 8.11
N LEU A 43 -16.69 -1.49 7.16
CA LEU A 43 -18.02 -0.90 7.07
C LEU A 43 -19.06 -1.82 6.38
N ALA A 44 -18.62 -2.79 5.57
CA ALA A 44 -19.50 -3.67 4.79
C ALA A 44 -20.33 -4.67 5.63
N ALA A 45 -20.07 -4.78 6.93
CA ALA A 45 -20.91 -5.53 7.86
C ALA A 45 -22.23 -4.79 8.16
N ASP A 46 -22.17 -3.46 8.23
CA ASP A 46 -23.30 -2.60 8.63
C ASP A 46 -23.98 -1.91 7.44
N ASP A 47 -23.26 -1.72 6.33
CA ASP A 47 -23.77 -1.06 5.12
C ASP A 47 -23.46 -1.86 3.84
N ASP A 48 -24.50 -2.48 3.28
CA ASP A 48 -24.45 -3.22 2.02
C ASP A 48 -24.03 -2.33 0.83
N GLY A 49 -24.31 -1.02 0.86
CA GLY A 49 -23.96 -0.09 -0.21
C GLY A 49 -22.44 0.04 -0.41
N VAL A 50 -21.66 -0.20 0.64
CA VAL A 50 -20.20 -0.12 0.63
C VAL A 50 -19.57 -1.28 -0.16
N VAL A 51 -20.32 -2.38 -0.38
CA VAL A 51 -19.85 -3.50 -1.20
C VAL A 51 -19.64 -3.08 -2.65
N ASP A 52 -20.42 -2.12 -3.17
CA ASP A 52 -20.23 -1.62 -4.53
C ASP A 52 -18.95 -0.77 -4.66
N ASP A 53 -18.59 0.01 -3.63
CA ASP A 53 -17.31 0.72 -3.56
C ASP A 53 -16.14 -0.28 -3.48
N LEU A 54 -16.27 -1.36 -2.69
CA LEU A 54 -15.29 -2.46 -2.69
C LEU A 54 -15.15 -3.14 -4.06
N ARG A 55 -16.25 -3.34 -4.79
CA ARG A 55 -16.22 -3.90 -6.14
C ARG A 55 -15.55 -2.96 -7.14
N ALA A 56 -15.63 -1.65 -6.92
CA ALA A 56 -14.96 -0.65 -7.73
C ALA A 56 -13.47 -0.51 -7.38
N TRP A 57 -13.06 -0.90 -6.16
CA TRP A 57 -11.66 -0.91 -5.76
C TRP A 57 -10.81 -1.80 -6.70
N ARG A 58 -9.59 -1.35 -6.97
CA ARG A 58 -8.62 -2.03 -7.83
C ARG A 58 -7.24 -2.01 -7.21
N SER A 59 -6.58 -3.16 -7.27
CA SER A 59 -5.17 -3.30 -6.94
C SER A 59 -4.31 -2.63 -8.00
N VAL A 60 -3.18 -2.07 -7.57
CA VAL A 60 -2.12 -1.54 -8.43
C VAL A 60 -0.78 -1.96 -7.85
N THR A 61 0.22 -2.10 -8.69
CA THR A 61 1.59 -2.36 -8.22
C THR A 61 2.17 -1.12 -7.53
N TYR A 62 3.19 -1.34 -6.70
CA TYR A 62 3.93 -0.24 -6.06
C TYR A 62 4.49 0.75 -7.10
N ARG A 63 5.01 0.22 -8.22
CA ARG A 63 5.50 1.04 -9.33
C ARG A 63 4.38 1.89 -9.94
N GLU A 64 3.27 1.27 -10.35
CA GLU A 64 2.15 1.97 -10.98
C GLU A 64 1.58 3.07 -10.06
N HIS A 65 1.49 2.81 -8.76
CA HIS A 65 1.06 3.81 -7.77
C HIS A 65 1.92 5.08 -7.85
N PHE A 66 3.24 4.94 -7.84
CA PHE A 66 4.14 6.10 -7.86
C PHE A 66 4.30 6.71 -9.25
N GLU A 67 4.28 5.92 -10.33
CA GLU A 67 4.31 6.44 -11.71
C GLU A 67 3.08 7.30 -12.04
N GLY A 68 1.92 6.98 -11.47
CA GLY A 68 0.69 7.78 -11.59
C GLY A 68 0.53 8.90 -10.55
N SER A 69 1.44 9.02 -9.58
CA SER A 69 1.24 9.89 -8.39
C SER A 69 2.00 11.22 -8.47
N PRO A 70 1.35 12.37 -8.20
CA PRO A 70 1.99 13.69 -8.19
C PRO A 70 2.80 13.97 -6.91
N LEU A 71 3.08 12.95 -6.08
CA LEU A 71 3.76 13.13 -4.80
C LEU A 71 5.23 13.51 -4.97
N ARG A 72 5.70 14.42 -4.11
CA ARG A 72 7.10 14.84 -4.08
C ARG A 72 8.07 13.68 -3.81
N CYS A 73 7.62 12.62 -3.12
CA CYS A 73 8.45 11.47 -2.81
C CYS A 73 8.56 10.46 -3.96
N THR A 74 7.76 10.59 -5.03
CA THR A 74 7.71 9.65 -6.17
C THR A 74 9.09 9.32 -6.74
N PRO A 75 9.97 10.28 -7.08
CA PRO A 75 11.28 9.96 -7.66
C PRO A 75 12.17 9.16 -6.69
N SER A 76 12.11 9.48 -5.40
CA SER A 76 12.87 8.77 -4.35
C SER A 76 12.33 7.35 -4.15
N ALA A 77 11.01 7.19 -4.12
CA ALA A 77 10.33 5.90 -3.94
C ALA A 77 10.63 4.94 -5.09
N LEU A 78 10.56 5.40 -6.34
CA LEU A 78 10.88 4.59 -7.51
C LEU A 78 12.37 4.24 -7.57
N ALA A 79 13.27 5.19 -7.30
CA ALA A 79 14.71 4.93 -7.27
C ALA A 79 15.11 3.95 -6.15
N ALA A 80 14.45 3.98 -5.00
CA ALA A 80 14.64 3.00 -3.94
C ALA A 80 14.13 1.62 -4.35
N TYR A 81 12.93 1.58 -4.94
CA TYR A 81 12.34 0.35 -5.46
C TYR A 81 13.24 -0.33 -6.49
N ASP A 82 13.80 0.45 -7.41
CA ASP A 82 14.73 -0.02 -8.45
C ASP A 82 16.02 -0.62 -7.91
N ARG A 83 16.44 -0.23 -6.72
CA ARG A 83 17.66 -0.72 -6.06
C ARG A 83 17.44 -1.94 -5.18
N LEU A 84 16.18 -2.37 -4.97
CA LEU A 84 15.89 -3.55 -4.17
C LEU A 84 16.57 -4.79 -4.75
N ALA A 85 17.14 -5.60 -3.86
CA ALA A 85 17.60 -6.94 -4.22
C ALA A 85 16.43 -7.72 -4.86
N PRO A 86 16.64 -8.47 -5.96
CA PRO A 86 15.56 -9.14 -6.68
C PRO A 86 14.67 -10.03 -5.79
N ALA A 87 15.25 -10.75 -4.83
CA ALA A 87 14.51 -11.57 -3.88
C ALA A 87 13.63 -10.74 -2.94
N CYS A 88 14.15 -9.64 -2.37
CA CYS A 88 13.36 -8.72 -1.54
C CYS A 88 12.21 -8.10 -2.31
N ARG A 89 12.45 -7.68 -3.56
CA ARG A 89 11.41 -7.12 -4.43
C ARG A 89 10.32 -8.16 -4.69
N ALA A 90 10.69 -9.38 -5.09
CA ALA A 90 9.74 -10.45 -5.36
C ALA A 90 8.87 -10.78 -4.14
N GLY A 91 9.49 -10.90 -2.95
CA GLY A 91 8.75 -11.16 -1.71
C GLY A 91 7.78 -10.03 -1.33
N PHE A 92 8.16 -8.78 -1.55
CA PHE A 92 7.26 -7.64 -1.37
C PHE A 92 6.11 -7.64 -2.36
N GLU A 93 6.37 -7.89 -3.64
CA GLU A 93 5.32 -8.00 -4.65
C GLU A 93 4.37 -9.17 -4.38
N ASP A 94 4.86 -10.31 -3.88
CA ASP A 94 4.04 -11.43 -3.44
C ASP A 94 3.13 -11.06 -2.26
N LEU A 95 3.65 -10.31 -1.28
CA LEU A 95 2.84 -9.79 -0.18
C LEU A 95 1.74 -8.85 -0.69
N CYS A 96 2.05 -7.95 -1.63
CA CYS A 96 1.04 -7.08 -2.25
C CYS A 96 -0.04 -7.88 -3.02
N ARG A 97 0.37 -8.91 -3.77
CA ARG A 97 -0.56 -9.83 -4.45
C ARG A 97 -1.44 -10.58 -3.46
N ALA A 98 -0.92 -10.96 -2.30
CA ALA A 98 -1.69 -11.62 -1.26
C ALA A 98 -2.73 -10.67 -0.63
N MET A 99 -2.35 -9.44 -0.29
CA MET A 99 -3.29 -8.41 0.18
C MET A 99 -4.39 -8.13 -0.84
N SER A 100 -4.03 -8.03 -2.12
CA SER A 100 -5.00 -7.79 -3.21
C SER A 100 -6.01 -8.95 -3.31
N ARG A 101 -5.53 -10.20 -3.31
CA ARG A 101 -6.38 -11.40 -3.34
C ARG A 101 -7.27 -11.51 -2.10
N LEU A 102 -6.76 -11.12 -0.94
CA LEU A 102 -7.53 -11.09 0.30
C LEU A 102 -8.71 -10.10 0.19
N VAL A 103 -8.46 -8.89 -0.29
CA VAL A 103 -9.52 -7.88 -0.54
C VAL A 103 -10.53 -8.42 -1.54
N GLU A 104 -10.08 -8.93 -2.69
CA GLU A 104 -10.96 -9.49 -3.73
C GLU A 104 -11.83 -10.64 -3.21
N THR A 105 -11.26 -11.53 -2.39
CA THR A 105 -11.98 -12.65 -1.77
C THR A 105 -13.04 -12.16 -0.79
N ALA A 106 -12.67 -11.22 0.10
CA ALA A 106 -13.61 -10.63 1.04
C ALA A 106 -14.76 -9.92 0.32
N THR A 107 -14.46 -9.15 -0.74
CA THR A 107 -15.47 -8.51 -1.59
C THR A 107 -16.42 -9.52 -2.21
N ALA A 108 -15.92 -10.63 -2.75
CA ALA A 108 -16.76 -11.69 -3.33
C ALA A 108 -17.67 -12.36 -2.29
N LEU A 109 -17.13 -12.70 -1.11
CA LEU A 109 -17.91 -13.31 -0.03
C LEU A 109 -19.00 -12.36 0.51
N LEU A 110 -18.68 -11.08 0.69
CA LEU A 110 -19.63 -10.05 1.11
C LEU A 110 -20.71 -9.81 0.05
N ALA A 111 -20.36 -9.88 -1.23
CA ALA A 111 -21.26 -9.74 -2.36
C ALA A 111 -22.24 -10.92 -2.52
N GLU A 112 -21.79 -12.16 -2.28
CA GLU A 112 -22.62 -13.35 -2.52
C GLU A 112 -23.66 -13.59 -1.43
N ARG A 113 -23.48 -13.04 -0.21
CA ARG A 113 -24.42 -13.17 0.93
C ARG A 113 -24.91 -14.63 1.12
N ARG A 114 -23.98 -15.61 1.10
CA ARG A 114 -24.34 -17.03 1.21
C ARG A 114 -25.03 -17.32 2.55
N VAL A 115 -26.11 -18.08 2.50
CA VAL A 115 -26.84 -18.54 3.70
C VAL A 115 -25.89 -19.35 4.58
N GLY A 116 -25.70 -18.92 5.84
CA GLY A 116 -24.86 -19.58 6.83
C GLY A 116 -23.50 -18.92 7.08
N LEU A 117 -23.15 -17.86 6.34
CA LEU A 117 -21.90 -17.13 6.50
C LEU A 117 -22.20 -15.68 6.86
N GLU A 118 -22.09 -15.36 8.15
CA GLU A 118 -22.43 -14.04 8.68
C GLU A 118 -21.45 -12.97 8.17
N PRO A 119 -21.93 -11.84 7.61
CA PRO A 119 -21.07 -10.76 7.10
C PRO A 119 -20.06 -10.26 8.12
N ALA A 120 -20.48 -10.11 9.38
CA ALA A 120 -19.61 -9.70 10.48
C ALA A 120 -18.40 -10.63 10.65
N THR A 121 -18.58 -11.94 10.47
CA THR A 121 -17.49 -12.92 10.57
C THR A 121 -16.51 -12.81 9.40
N ILE A 122 -16.98 -12.51 8.18
CA ILE A 122 -16.11 -12.24 7.03
C ILE A 122 -15.27 -10.99 7.31
N VAL A 123 -15.94 -9.92 7.73
CA VAL A 123 -15.31 -8.63 8.01
C VAL A 123 -14.24 -8.75 9.10
N GLU A 124 -14.55 -9.42 10.22
CA GLU A 124 -13.60 -9.63 11.31
C GLU A 124 -12.31 -10.32 10.82
N VAL A 125 -12.45 -11.47 10.16
CA VAL A 125 -11.30 -12.26 9.72
C VAL A 125 -10.50 -11.55 8.64
N ALA A 126 -11.18 -11.00 7.62
CA ALA A 126 -10.52 -10.32 6.51
C ALA A 126 -9.79 -9.06 6.98
N SER A 127 -10.42 -8.26 7.86
CA SER A 127 -9.81 -7.04 8.40
C SER A 127 -8.58 -7.36 9.24
N ASP A 128 -8.64 -8.38 10.10
CA ASP A 128 -7.51 -8.80 10.92
C ASP A 128 -6.33 -9.30 10.08
N ALA A 129 -6.59 -10.14 9.08
CA ALA A 129 -5.57 -10.60 8.15
C ALA A 129 -4.94 -9.42 7.37
N LEU A 130 -5.77 -8.52 6.85
CA LEU A 130 -5.29 -7.38 6.06
C LEU A 130 -4.47 -6.40 6.91
N ARG A 131 -4.89 -6.09 8.15
CA ARG A 131 -4.13 -5.25 9.09
C ARG A 131 -2.75 -5.82 9.38
N ARG A 132 -2.65 -7.15 9.57
CA ARG A 132 -1.36 -7.83 9.76
C ARG A 132 -0.48 -7.69 8.52
N GLN A 133 -1.03 -7.88 7.32
CA GLN A 133 -0.28 -7.76 6.07
C GLN A 133 0.17 -6.32 5.79
N ILE A 134 -0.68 -5.32 5.99
CA ILE A 134 -0.34 -3.89 5.88
C ILE A 134 0.81 -3.54 6.83
N SER A 135 0.72 -4.00 8.09
CA SER A 135 1.76 -3.77 9.10
C SER A 135 3.10 -4.40 8.70
N ARG A 136 3.09 -5.56 8.03
CA ARG A 136 4.31 -6.20 7.49
C ARG A 136 4.88 -5.45 6.30
N ALA A 137 4.04 -5.02 5.37
CA ALA A 137 4.46 -4.20 4.23
C ALA A 137 5.06 -2.87 4.72
N ALA A 138 4.48 -2.25 5.76
CA ALA A 138 5.01 -1.05 6.39
C ALA A 138 6.39 -1.29 7.01
N GLN A 139 6.60 -2.42 7.69
CA GLN A 139 7.92 -2.78 8.24
C GLN A 139 8.97 -2.93 7.13
N PHE A 140 8.65 -3.63 6.04
CA PHE A 140 9.53 -3.77 4.88
C PHE A 140 9.91 -2.40 4.28
N ILE A 141 8.91 -1.53 4.07
CA ILE A 141 9.09 -0.18 3.52
C ILE A 141 9.94 0.69 4.47
N ASN A 142 9.65 0.67 5.77
CA ASN A 142 10.38 1.44 6.78
C ASN A 142 11.83 0.97 6.94
N ALA A 143 12.09 -0.32 6.76
CA ALA A 143 13.42 -0.90 6.66
C ALA A 143 14.08 -0.66 5.29
N ASN A 144 13.43 0.07 4.39
CA ASN A 144 13.88 0.36 3.03
C ASN A 144 14.22 -0.91 2.22
N GLY A 145 13.48 -1.99 2.46
CA GLY A 145 13.65 -3.29 1.81
C GLY A 145 14.92 -4.06 2.18
N THR A 146 15.55 -3.72 3.31
CA THR A 146 16.72 -4.44 3.84
C THR A 146 16.37 -5.73 4.57
N VAL A 147 15.08 -5.94 4.85
CA VAL A 147 14.56 -7.19 5.45
C VAL A 147 13.92 -8.05 4.37
N GLU A 148 14.17 -9.36 4.42
CA GLU A 148 13.50 -10.31 3.54
C GLU A 148 12.08 -10.57 4.05
N ILE A 149 11.13 -10.67 3.12
CA ILE A 149 9.80 -11.22 3.40
C ILE A 149 9.93 -12.73 3.20
N GLY A 150 9.98 -13.49 4.29
CA GLY A 150 10.40 -14.89 4.28
C GLY A 150 9.43 -15.84 3.55
N ASN A 151 9.96 -16.92 2.96
CA ASN A 151 9.21 -17.91 2.17
C ASN A 151 8.20 -18.76 2.99
N VAL A 152 8.47 -18.94 4.29
CA VAL A 152 7.51 -19.54 5.25
C VAL A 152 6.26 -18.66 5.35
N GLU A 153 6.44 -17.36 5.20
CA GLU A 153 5.41 -16.38 5.45
C GLU A 153 4.44 -16.27 4.28
N SER A 154 4.90 -16.43 3.03
CA SER A 154 4.01 -16.55 1.86
C SER A 154 3.05 -17.74 1.99
N ARG A 155 3.45 -18.83 2.65
CA ARG A 155 2.53 -19.93 2.97
C ARG A 155 1.50 -19.56 4.02
N VAL A 156 1.88 -18.75 5.02
CA VAL A 156 0.92 -18.23 6.01
C VAL A 156 -0.09 -17.32 5.33
N LEU A 157 0.34 -16.46 4.41
CA LEU A 157 -0.57 -15.60 3.64
C LEU A 157 -1.54 -16.41 2.78
N GLN A 158 -1.04 -17.46 2.13
CA GLN A 158 -1.89 -18.36 1.37
C GLN A 158 -2.87 -19.10 2.29
N ALA A 159 -2.43 -19.54 3.46
CA ALA A 159 -3.30 -20.19 4.44
C ALA A 159 -4.40 -19.27 4.99
N GLU A 160 -4.13 -17.96 5.15
CA GLU A 160 -5.16 -16.98 5.54
C GLU A 160 -6.23 -16.81 4.45
N ILE A 161 -5.82 -16.78 3.17
CA ILE A 161 -6.75 -16.75 2.03
C ILE A 161 -7.55 -18.06 1.96
N ASP A 162 -6.88 -19.21 2.08
CA ASP A 162 -7.52 -20.52 2.02
C ASP A 162 -8.51 -20.70 3.18
N ALA A 163 -8.18 -20.19 4.37
CA ALA A 163 -9.07 -20.21 5.53
C ALA A 163 -10.34 -19.37 5.33
N LEU A 164 -10.27 -18.27 4.56
CA LEU A 164 -11.44 -17.50 4.16
C LEU A 164 -12.30 -18.24 3.13
N LEU A 165 -11.67 -18.94 2.18
CA LEU A 165 -12.37 -19.69 1.13
C LEU A 165 -12.99 -21.01 1.62
N ALA A 166 -12.47 -21.59 2.70
CA ALA A 166 -12.95 -22.86 3.24
C ALA A 166 -14.20 -22.76 4.12
N ARG A 167 -14.79 -21.56 4.27
CA ARG A 167 -16.00 -21.33 5.07
C ARG A 167 -17.26 -21.35 4.22
#